data_AF-A0A951PN16-F1
#
_entry.id   AF-A0A951PN16-F1
#
_cell.length_a   1.000
_cell.length_b   1.000
_cell.length_c   1.000
_cell.angle_alpha   90.00
_cell.angle_beta   90.00
_cell.angle_gamma   90.00
#
_symmetry.space_group_name_H-M   'P 1'
#
loop_
_entity.id
_entity.type
_entity.pdbx_description
1 polymer ?
#
loop_
_entity_poly.entity_id
_entity_poly.type
_entity_poly.pdbx_seq_one_letter_code
_entity_poly.pdbx_strand_id
1 'polypeptide(L)'
;MKTTLKASVVKSVLSVFGLISLAAAAPAQAQSLCVVNPYNQVSCTRYDFQDNRRPVRERREVRQEVRDIYEDVLGRDAEREGLTDWSRTVIRQGNSLDDVRENIANSEEAKERINDIYRDVLGREADADGLETWSDALEDGESLDDVRREILESDEARSKNP
;
A
#
# COMPACT_ATOMS: atom_id res chain seq x y z
N MET A 1 -70.52 25.62 -21.04
CA MET A 1 -69.05 25.75 -20.83
C MET A 1 -68.68 27.19 -21.17
N LYS A 2 -68.22 27.93 -20.15
CA LYS A 2 -68.07 29.39 -20.11
C LYS A 2 -66.66 29.78 -20.62
N THR A 3 -66.59 30.54 -21.71
CA THR A 3 -66.21 31.97 -21.80
C THR A 3 -64.70 32.28 -21.89
N THR A 4 -64.32 32.75 -23.09
CA THR A 4 -63.49 33.94 -23.39
C THR A 4 -62.07 34.08 -22.82
N LEU A 5 -61.09 33.97 -23.72
CA LEU A 5 -59.82 34.68 -23.66
C LEU A 5 -60.04 36.19 -23.88
N LYS A 6 -59.36 37.04 -23.09
CA LYS A 6 -58.68 38.26 -23.56
C LYS A 6 -57.88 38.98 -22.45
N ALA A 7 -56.61 39.24 -22.79
CA ALA A 7 -55.83 40.48 -22.59
C ALA A 7 -55.22 40.87 -21.23
N SER A 8 -54.03 41.48 -21.38
CA SER A 8 -53.37 42.50 -20.54
C SER A 8 -52.38 42.07 -19.46
N VAL A 9 -51.09 42.20 -19.84
CA VAL A 9 -50.12 43.15 -19.24
C VAL A 9 -50.44 43.61 -17.82
N VAL A 10 -49.65 43.18 -16.83
CA VAL A 10 -49.40 43.97 -15.61
C VAL A 10 -47.95 43.76 -15.16
N LYS A 11 -47.21 44.87 -15.08
CA LYS A 11 -45.87 45.01 -14.51
C LYS A 11 -45.93 44.91 -12.98
N SER A 12 -44.85 44.36 -12.40
CA SER A 12 -44.19 44.75 -11.13
C SER A 12 -45.03 44.98 -9.86
N VAL A 13 -44.77 44.20 -8.80
CA VAL A 13 -44.66 44.71 -7.41
C VAL A 13 -43.65 43.86 -6.62
N LEU A 14 -42.69 44.53 -5.97
CA LEU A 14 -41.69 43.97 -5.05
C LEU A 14 -42.29 43.63 -3.66
N SER A 15 -41.77 42.56 -3.07
CA SER A 15 -41.34 42.40 -1.64
C SER A 15 -42.33 42.58 -0.48
N VAL A 16 -42.49 41.51 0.33
CA VAL A 16 -42.80 41.56 1.79
C VAL A 16 -41.89 40.55 2.51
N PHE A 17 -41.34 40.99 3.65
CA PHE A 17 -40.15 40.51 4.37
C PHE A 17 -40.29 39.22 5.24
N GLY A 18 -39.19 38.46 5.34
CA GLY A 18 -38.76 37.56 6.46
C GLY A 18 -39.32 36.13 6.41
N LEU A 19 -38.59 35.01 6.57
CA LEU A 19 -37.31 34.64 7.20
C LEU A 19 -36.83 33.37 6.45
N ILE A 20 -35.59 33.18 5.99
CA ILE A 20 -34.39 32.71 6.72
C ILE A 20 -33.20 32.93 5.76
N SER A 21 -32.07 33.37 6.31
CA SER A 21 -30.79 33.53 5.62
C SER A 21 -30.41 32.34 4.73
N LEU A 22 -30.16 32.59 3.44
CA LEU A 22 -29.27 31.74 2.65
C LEU A 22 -28.12 32.60 2.12
N ALA A 23 -27.17 32.88 3.01
CA ALA A 23 -25.84 33.28 2.59
C ALA A 23 -25.07 32.01 2.22
N ALA A 24 -24.95 31.75 0.93
CA ALA A 24 -23.84 31.00 0.36
C ALA A 24 -23.54 31.57 -1.03
N ALA A 25 -22.85 32.71 -1.05
CA ALA A 25 -22.08 33.08 -2.22
C ALA A 25 -20.96 32.04 -2.36
N ALA A 26 -21.18 31.01 -3.18
CA ALA A 26 -20.10 30.16 -3.64
C ALA A 26 -19.41 30.90 -4.80
N PRO A 27 -18.15 31.33 -4.67
CA PRO A 27 -17.43 31.90 -5.80
C PRO A 27 -17.03 30.79 -6.77
N ALA A 28 -16.97 31.18 -8.04
CA ALA A 28 -16.19 30.58 -9.11
C ALA A 28 -16.55 29.15 -9.57
N GLN A 29 -17.42 29.12 -10.59
CA GLN A 29 -17.25 28.35 -11.83
C GLN A 29 -15.92 27.56 -11.89
N ALA A 30 -15.97 26.24 -11.67
CA ALA A 30 -14.90 25.35 -12.09
C ALA A 30 -14.97 25.18 -13.62
N GLN A 31 -14.55 26.21 -14.36
CA GLN A 31 -14.36 26.08 -15.80
C GLN A 31 -13.10 25.24 -16.03
N SER A 32 -13.25 24.09 -16.68
CA SER A 32 -12.12 23.33 -17.19
C SER A 32 -11.42 24.18 -18.25
N LEU A 33 -10.29 24.80 -17.90
CA LEU A 33 -9.46 25.50 -18.87
C LEU A 33 -8.69 24.46 -19.68
N CYS A 34 -9.22 24.16 -20.86
CA CYS A 34 -8.54 23.37 -21.87
C CYS A 34 -7.85 24.32 -22.86
N VAL A 35 -6.54 24.15 -23.04
CA VAL A 35 -5.74 24.87 -24.03
C VAL A 35 -5.24 23.85 -25.06
N VAL A 36 -5.38 24.20 -26.34
CA VAL A 36 -4.80 23.42 -27.44
C VAL A 36 -3.46 24.05 -27.81
N ASN A 37 -2.40 23.24 -27.84
CA ASN A 37 -1.07 23.70 -28.25
C ASN A 37 -0.96 23.74 -29.80
N PRO A 38 0.05 24.42 -30.39
CA PRO A 38 0.21 24.50 -31.84
C PRO A 38 0.52 23.17 -32.53
N TYR A 39 0.75 22.10 -31.77
CA TYR A 39 0.87 20.72 -32.25
C TYR A 39 -0.44 19.93 -32.14
N ASN A 40 -1.56 20.62 -31.93
CA ASN A 40 -2.91 20.05 -31.81
C ASN A 40 -3.06 19.05 -30.65
N GLN A 41 -2.35 19.28 -29.55
CA GLN A 41 -2.52 18.53 -28.31
C GLN A 41 -3.39 19.32 -27.34
N VAL A 42 -4.36 18.64 -26.72
CA VAL A 42 -5.26 19.24 -25.74
C VAL A 42 -4.67 19.07 -24.34
N SER A 43 -4.45 20.16 -23.62
CA SER A 43 -4.09 20.16 -22.21
C SER A 43 -5.20 20.84 -21.40
N CYS A 44 -5.84 20.09 -20.49
CA CYS A 44 -6.84 20.65 -19.58
C CYS A 44 -6.30 20.62 -18.16
N THR A 45 -6.19 21.77 -17.49
CA THR A 45 -5.93 21.79 -16.04
C THR A 45 -7.25 21.64 -15.30
N ARG A 46 -7.44 20.50 -14.64
CA ARG A 46 -8.47 20.34 -13.61
C ARG A 46 -7.86 20.83 -12.29
N TYR A 47 -8.56 21.72 -11.58
CA TYR A 47 -8.23 22.10 -10.20
C TYR A 47 -7.97 20.82 -9.38
N ASP A 48 -6.83 20.73 -8.71
CA ASP A 48 -6.36 19.53 -8.03
C ASP A 48 -7.39 19.01 -7.01
N PHE A 49 -7.91 17.81 -7.25
CA PHE A 49 -8.61 16.99 -6.25
C PHE A 49 -7.95 15.63 -6.27
N GLN A 50 -7.08 15.38 -5.29
CA GLN A 50 -6.37 14.12 -5.10
C GLN A 50 -7.36 13.00 -4.74
N ASP A 51 -8.10 12.46 -5.70
CA ASP A 51 -8.77 11.16 -5.54
C ASP A 51 -9.28 10.58 -6.87
N ASN A 52 -8.40 10.00 -7.70
CA ASN A 52 -8.76 8.88 -8.62
C ASN A 52 -7.56 8.30 -9.42
N ARG A 53 -6.57 7.69 -8.74
CA ARG A 53 -5.60 6.75 -9.37
C ARG A 53 -5.38 5.50 -8.50
N ARG A 54 -6.42 5.00 -7.84
CA ARG A 54 -6.30 4.00 -6.78
C ARG A 54 -5.70 2.61 -7.17
N PRO A 55 -5.67 2.10 -8.43
CA PRO A 55 -5.11 0.75 -8.70
C PRO A 55 -3.60 0.61 -8.91
N VAL A 56 -2.89 1.70 -9.27
CA VAL A 56 -1.46 1.62 -9.69
C VAL A 56 -0.52 2.00 -8.56
N ARG A 57 -0.92 2.92 -7.67
CA ARG A 57 -0.15 3.30 -6.48
C ARG A 57 -0.12 2.16 -5.47
N GLU A 58 -1.29 1.63 -5.14
CA GLU A 58 -1.48 0.45 -4.28
C GLU A 58 -0.62 -0.74 -4.74
N ARG A 59 -0.57 -1.06 -6.04
CA ARG A 59 0.27 -2.15 -6.54
C ARG A 59 1.78 -1.89 -6.40
N ARG A 60 2.22 -0.63 -6.50
CA ARG A 60 3.65 -0.30 -6.32
C ARG A 60 4.04 -0.35 -4.85
N GLU A 61 3.16 0.11 -3.98
CA GLU A 61 3.31 0.05 -2.52
C GLU A 61 3.40 -1.41 -2.06
N VAL A 62 2.41 -2.24 -2.40
CA VAL A 62 2.43 -3.69 -2.11
C VAL A 62 3.69 -4.37 -2.64
N ARG A 63 4.18 -4.01 -3.83
CA ARG A 63 5.42 -4.58 -4.38
C ARG A 63 6.66 -4.18 -3.61
N GLN A 64 6.71 -2.96 -3.08
CA GLN A 64 7.81 -2.50 -2.25
C GLN A 64 7.76 -3.22 -0.91
N GLU A 65 6.59 -3.32 -0.28
CA GLU A 65 6.44 -3.99 1.01
C GLU A 65 6.77 -5.49 0.91
N VAL A 66 6.34 -6.17 -0.16
CA VAL A 66 6.76 -7.55 -0.42
C VAL A 66 8.28 -7.63 -0.61
N ARG A 67 8.90 -6.67 -1.29
CA ARG A 67 10.36 -6.66 -1.44
C ARG A 67 11.06 -6.54 -0.08
N ASP A 68 10.58 -5.63 0.76
CA ASP A 68 11.14 -5.41 2.10
C ASP A 68 11.02 -6.71 2.93
N ILE A 69 9.88 -7.43 2.83
CA ILE A 69 9.73 -8.76 3.45
C ILE A 69 10.76 -9.78 2.93
N TYR A 70 11.05 -9.81 1.62
CA TYR A 70 12.08 -10.70 1.07
C TYR A 70 13.48 -10.35 1.57
N GLU A 71 13.79 -9.06 1.67
CA GLU A 71 15.07 -8.59 2.20
C GLU A 71 15.21 -8.94 3.68
N ASP A 72 14.16 -8.70 4.47
CA ASP A 72 14.15 -9.01 5.90
C ASP A 72 14.20 -10.51 6.15
N VAL A 73 13.35 -11.32 5.51
CA VAL A 73 13.19 -12.74 5.84
C VAL A 73 14.26 -13.62 5.17
N LEU A 74 14.67 -13.28 3.94
CA LEU A 74 15.56 -14.13 3.14
C LEU A 74 16.93 -13.50 2.85
N GLY A 75 17.14 -12.22 3.20
CA GLY A 75 18.41 -11.53 2.93
C GLY A 75 18.70 -11.31 1.45
N ARG A 76 17.67 -11.24 0.59
CA ARG A 76 17.82 -11.07 -0.87
C ARG A 76 16.69 -10.25 -1.48
N ASP A 77 16.91 -9.67 -2.66
CA ASP A 77 15.84 -9.03 -3.43
C ASP A 77 14.85 -10.10 -3.96
N ALA A 78 13.57 -9.71 -3.98
CA ALA A 78 12.50 -10.52 -4.51
C ALA A 78 12.58 -10.60 -6.05
N GLU A 79 12.44 -11.81 -6.58
CA GLU A 79 12.37 -12.01 -8.02
C GLU A 79 11.08 -11.44 -8.62
N ARG A 80 11.13 -11.07 -9.90
CA ARG A 80 9.99 -10.46 -10.60
C ARG A 80 8.73 -11.33 -10.55
N GLU A 81 8.89 -12.65 -10.61
CA GLU A 81 7.80 -13.62 -10.52
C GLU A 81 7.20 -13.63 -9.12
N GLY A 82 8.01 -13.83 -8.08
CA GLY A 82 7.58 -13.76 -6.68
C GLY A 82 6.84 -12.45 -6.34
N LEU A 83 7.40 -11.30 -6.71
CA LEU A 83 6.73 -10.01 -6.55
C LEU A 83 5.37 -9.96 -7.24
N THR A 84 5.27 -10.54 -8.44
CA THR A 84 4.03 -10.52 -9.21
C THR A 84 2.97 -11.44 -8.59
N ASP A 85 3.37 -12.59 -8.08
CA ASP A 85 2.46 -13.56 -7.48
C ASP A 85 1.96 -13.08 -6.12
N TRP A 86 2.83 -12.63 -5.23
CA TRP A 86 2.43 -12.02 -3.95
C TRP A 86 1.58 -10.76 -4.15
N SER A 87 1.92 -9.91 -5.11
CA SER A 87 1.06 -8.76 -5.46
C SER A 87 -0.34 -9.20 -5.88
N ARG A 88 -0.49 -10.37 -6.51
CA ARG A 88 -1.81 -10.87 -6.93
C ARG A 88 -2.57 -11.43 -5.74
N THR A 89 -1.92 -12.17 -4.83
CA THR A 89 -2.59 -12.73 -3.66
C THR A 89 -3.10 -11.60 -2.75
N VAL A 90 -2.28 -10.61 -2.44
CA VAL A 90 -2.69 -9.44 -1.62
C VAL A 90 -3.84 -8.68 -2.29
N ILE A 91 -3.70 -8.29 -3.56
CA ILE A 91 -4.68 -7.42 -4.23
C ILE A 91 -5.98 -8.15 -4.62
N ARG A 92 -5.92 -9.43 -4.99
CA ARG A 92 -7.08 -10.17 -5.53
C ARG A 92 -7.72 -11.11 -4.52
N GLN A 93 -6.92 -11.74 -3.67
CA GLN A 93 -7.39 -12.73 -2.70
C GLN A 93 -7.62 -12.07 -1.33
N GLY A 94 -7.03 -10.90 -1.09
CA GLY A 94 -7.21 -10.14 0.14
C GLY A 94 -6.33 -10.62 1.28
N ASN A 95 -5.26 -11.36 0.99
CA ASN A 95 -4.25 -11.72 1.98
C ASN A 95 -3.59 -10.47 2.54
N SER A 96 -3.27 -10.49 3.83
CA SER A 96 -2.51 -9.44 4.48
C SER A 96 -1.02 -9.55 4.12
N LEU A 97 -0.24 -8.49 4.37
CA LEU A 97 1.22 -8.56 4.24
C LEU A 97 1.84 -9.42 5.35
N ASP A 98 1.19 -9.52 6.51
CA ASP A 98 1.58 -10.42 7.58
C ASP A 98 1.46 -11.88 7.13
N ASP A 99 0.38 -12.24 6.42
CA ASP A 99 0.23 -13.58 5.84
C ASP A 99 1.36 -13.86 4.83
N VAL A 100 1.75 -12.87 4.03
CA VAL A 100 2.87 -13.03 3.07
C VAL A 100 4.18 -13.29 3.82
N ARG A 101 4.42 -12.53 4.88
CA ARG A 101 5.61 -12.67 5.74
C ARG A 101 5.65 -14.04 6.39
N GLU A 102 4.57 -14.47 7.04
CA GLU A 102 4.40 -15.81 7.62
C GLU A 102 4.72 -16.91 6.60
N ASN A 103 4.15 -16.83 5.39
CA ASN A 103 4.38 -17.84 4.36
C ASN A 103 5.85 -17.90 3.89
N ILE A 104 6.53 -16.75 3.83
CA ILE A 104 7.94 -16.71 3.44
C ILE A 104 8.84 -17.18 4.60
N ALA A 105 8.55 -16.77 5.84
CA ALA A 105 9.28 -17.15 7.05
C ALA A 105 9.23 -18.65 7.31
N ASN A 106 8.09 -19.29 7.03
CA ASN A 106 7.90 -20.73 7.18
C ASN A 106 8.33 -21.56 5.95
N SER A 107 8.85 -20.91 4.90
CA SER A 107 9.29 -21.59 3.68
C SER A 107 10.57 -22.40 3.88
N GLU A 108 10.78 -23.42 3.04
CA GLU A 108 12.03 -24.19 3.05
C GLU A 108 13.25 -23.31 2.76
N GLU A 109 13.08 -22.25 1.97
CA GLU A 109 14.17 -21.30 1.70
C GLU A 109 14.58 -20.53 2.97
N ALA A 110 13.63 -20.06 3.78
CA ALA A 110 13.94 -19.40 5.05
C ALA A 110 14.67 -20.35 6.01
N LYS A 111 14.23 -21.61 6.10
CA LYS A 111 14.92 -22.65 6.89
C LYS A 111 16.35 -22.89 6.39
N GLU A 112 16.57 -22.91 5.08
CA GLU A 112 17.91 -23.00 4.49
C GLU A 112 18.78 -21.80 4.87
N ARG A 113 18.22 -20.58 4.88
CA ARG A 113 18.93 -19.36 5.32
C ARG A 113 19.32 -19.39 6.80
N ILE A 114 18.41 -19.85 7.66
CA ILE A 114 18.71 -20.06 9.09
C ILE A 114 19.84 -21.10 9.24
N ASN A 115 19.78 -22.20 8.48
CA ASN A 115 20.84 -23.22 8.49
C ASN A 115 22.19 -22.70 7.98
N ASP A 116 22.22 -21.81 6.99
CA ASP A 116 23.45 -21.14 6.56
C ASP A 116 24.05 -20.30 7.72
N ILE A 117 23.22 -19.54 8.45
CA ILE A 117 23.67 -18.77 9.62
C ILE A 117 24.25 -19.68 10.69
N TYR A 118 23.57 -20.77 11.03
CA TYR A 118 24.07 -21.73 12.01
C TYR A 118 25.41 -22.34 11.58
N ARG A 119 25.57 -22.66 10.30
CA ARG A 119 26.83 -23.18 9.76
C ARG A 119 27.95 -22.15 9.82
N ASP A 120 27.66 -20.90 9.49
CA ASP A 120 28.61 -19.80 9.54
C ASP A 120 29.08 -19.48 10.96
N VAL A 121 28.14 -19.46 11.92
CA VAL A 121 28.38 -18.96 13.28
C VAL A 121 28.80 -20.08 14.24
N LEU A 122 28.13 -21.23 14.18
CA LEU A 122 28.27 -22.33 15.14
C LEU A 122 28.93 -23.57 14.53
N GLY A 123 29.08 -23.64 13.20
CA GLY A 123 29.69 -24.77 12.51
C GLY A 123 28.82 -26.04 12.50
N ARG A 124 27.50 -25.89 12.68
CA ARG A 124 26.51 -26.98 12.64
C ARG A 124 25.25 -26.52 11.92
N GLU A 125 24.33 -27.43 11.62
CA GLU A 125 22.97 -27.06 11.23
C GLU A 125 22.12 -26.73 12.47
N ALA A 126 21.05 -25.98 12.25
CA ALA A 126 20.04 -25.77 13.26
C ALA A 126 19.31 -27.10 13.55
N ASP A 127 18.97 -27.31 14.82
CA ASP A 127 18.04 -28.37 15.20
C ASP A 127 16.59 -27.93 14.93
N ALA A 128 15.64 -28.85 15.11
CA ALA A 128 14.23 -28.58 14.83
C ALA A 128 13.68 -27.41 15.67
N ASP A 129 14.00 -27.38 16.97
CA ASP A 129 13.55 -26.35 17.90
C ASP A 129 14.16 -24.98 17.53
N GLY A 130 15.44 -24.95 17.12
CA GLY A 130 16.09 -23.75 16.62
C GLY A 130 15.45 -23.23 15.33
N LEU A 131 15.17 -24.11 14.36
CA LEU A 131 14.48 -23.71 13.13
C LEU A 131 13.10 -23.14 13.40
N GLU A 132 12.32 -23.75 14.31
CA GLU A 132 11.00 -23.25 14.72
C GLU A 132 11.13 -21.87 15.37
N THR A 133 12.02 -21.74 16.37
CA THR A 133 12.25 -20.47 17.09
C THR A 133 12.57 -19.32 16.13
N TRP A 134 13.47 -19.52 15.18
CA TRP A 134 13.86 -18.46 14.25
C TRP A 134 12.84 -18.25 13.13
N SER A 135 12.07 -19.27 12.74
CA SER A 135 10.96 -19.08 11.80
C SER A 135 9.86 -18.22 12.42
N ASP A 136 9.53 -18.45 13.70
CA ASP A 136 8.59 -17.64 14.47
C ASP A 136 9.08 -16.20 14.62
N ALA A 137 10.37 -15.99 14.92
CA ALA A 137 10.96 -14.65 14.97
C ALA A 137 10.88 -13.90 13.63
N LEU A 138 11.17 -14.61 12.53
CA LEU A 138 11.04 -14.11 11.16
C LEU A 138 9.58 -13.89 10.74
N GLU A 139 8.61 -14.49 11.42
CA GLU A 139 7.18 -14.23 11.26
C GLU A 139 6.74 -12.99 12.06
N ASP A 140 7.28 -12.81 13.26
CA ASP A 140 6.88 -11.77 14.23
C ASP A 140 7.43 -10.36 13.95
N GLY A 141 8.62 -10.25 13.39
CA GLY A 141 9.11 -8.95 12.89
C GLY A 141 10.60 -8.89 12.61
N GLU A 142 11.32 -9.92 13.03
CA GLU A 142 12.78 -9.89 13.00
C GLU A 142 13.31 -10.10 11.59
N SER A 143 14.41 -9.41 11.28
CA SER A 143 15.15 -9.66 10.06
C SER A 143 16.12 -10.81 10.25
N LEU A 144 16.49 -11.46 9.15
CA LEU A 144 17.50 -12.50 9.09
C LEU A 144 18.88 -11.97 9.57
N ASP A 145 19.13 -10.67 9.42
CA ASP A 145 20.32 -9.99 9.96
C ASP A 145 20.25 -9.83 11.49
N ASP A 146 19.06 -9.60 12.06
CA ASP A 146 18.84 -9.63 13.52
C ASP A 146 19.07 -11.05 14.05
N VAL A 147 18.44 -12.06 13.43
CA VAL A 147 18.64 -13.48 13.78
C VAL A 147 20.12 -13.86 13.77
N ARG A 148 20.87 -13.46 12.72
CA ARG A 148 22.32 -13.69 12.66
C ARG A 148 23.05 -13.06 13.84
N ARG A 149 22.70 -11.83 14.22
CA ARG A 149 23.31 -11.11 15.35
C ARG A 149 23.01 -11.80 16.68
N GLU A 150 21.77 -12.23 16.88
CA GLU A 150 21.38 -12.91 18.12
C GLU A 150 22.09 -14.24 18.28
N ILE A 151 22.21 -15.03 17.21
CA ILE A 151 22.98 -16.28 17.23
C ILE A 151 24.46 -16.01 17.51
N LEU A 152 25.05 -14.96 16.92
CA LEU A 152 26.44 -14.54 17.19
C LEU A 152 26.66 -14.12 18.65
N GLU A 153 25.68 -13.47 19.27
CA GLU A 153 25.77 -12.99 20.65
C GLU A 153 25.36 -14.04 21.68
N SER A 154 24.79 -15.16 21.24
CA SER A 154 24.35 -16.26 22.10
C SER A 154 25.49 -16.84 22.93
N ASP A 155 25.14 -17.38 24.10
CA ASP A 155 26.10 -18.09 24.95
C ASP A 155 26.69 -19.32 24.24
N GLU A 156 25.96 -19.93 23.30
CA GLU A 156 26.46 -21.02 22.46
C GLU A 156 27.64 -20.56 21.60
N ALA A 157 27.51 -19.43 20.88
CA ALA A 157 28.58 -18.86 20.07
C ALA A 157 29.80 -18.46 20.92
N ARG A 158 29.57 -17.84 22.08
CA ARG A 158 30.65 -17.46 23.02
C ARG A 158 31.42 -18.68 23.53
N SER A 159 30.74 -19.80 23.76
CA SER A 159 31.38 -21.04 24.20
C SER A 159 32.22 -21.71 23.12
N LYS A 160 31.93 -21.45 21.84
CA LYS A 160 32.64 -22.01 20.68
C LYS A 160 33.87 -21.21 20.25
N ASN A 161 33.96 -19.94 20.59
CA ASN A 161 35.06 -19.04 20.21
C ASN A 161 35.82 -18.50 21.45
N PRO A 162 36.62 -19.35 22.15
CA PRO A 162 37.40 -18.96 23.34
C PRO A 162 38.65 -18.13 23.04
#